data_AF-A0ABD5NXM9-F1
#
_entry.id   AF-A0ABD5NXM9-F1
#
_cell.length_a   1.000
_cell.length_b   1.000
_cell.length_c   1.000
_cell.angle_alpha   90.00
_cell.angle_beta   90.00
_cell.angle_gamma   90.00
#
_symmetry.space_group_name_H-M   'P 1'
#
loop_
_entity.id
_entity.type
_entity.pdbx_description
1 polymer ?
#
loop_
_entity_poly.entity_id
_entity_poly.type
_entity_poly.pdbx_seq_one_letter_code
_entity_poly.pdbx_strand_id
1 'polypeptide(L)'
;MTENMETDPLRIAFVCVQNAVGIDISGRTPREVTFEETQESDYVITMGCSADGVCPAGWAGENRDWELDDPDGKSAAEVSQICDEIERRVNDLFDEIESA
;
A
#
# COMPACT_ATOMS: atom_id res chain seq x y z
N MET A 1 -25.10 -8.46 -13.93
CA MET A 1 -23.98 -8.73 -13.02
C MET A 1 -23.65 -7.40 -12.40
N THR A 2 -24.14 -7.15 -11.19
CA THR A 2 -23.89 -5.91 -10.46
C THR A 2 -22.46 -5.98 -9.95
N GLU A 3 -21.52 -5.45 -10.72
CA GLU A 3 -20.18 -5.20 -10.24
C GLU A 3 -20.31 -4.16 -9.13
N ASN A 4 -19.91 -4.55 -7.92
CA ASN A 4 -19.95 -3.70 -6.73
C ASN A 4 -19.03 -2.51 -6.94
N MET A 5 -19.58 -1.42 -7.48
CA MET A 5 -18.90 -0.13 -7.73
C MET A 5 -18.52 0.62 -6.43
N GLU A 6 -18.76 -0.03 -5.29
CA GLU A 6 -18.51 0.45 -3.93
C GLU A 6 -17.09 0.08 -3.46
N THR A 7 -16.49 -0.98 -4.04
CA THR A 7 -15.24 -1.64 -3.57
C THR A 7 -14.14 -1.64 -4.64
N ASP A 8 -14.13 -0.64 -5.52
CA ASP A 8 -13.27 -0.64 -6.68
C ASP A 8 -11.85 -0.12 -6.33
N PRO A 9 -10.79 -0.93 -6.47
CA PRO A 9 -9.42 -0.51 -6.14
C PRO A 9 -8.94 0.64 -7.03
N LEU A 10 -9.47 0.79 -8.26
CA LEU A 10 -9.15 1.92 -9.12
C LEU A 10 -9.77 3.22 -8.58
N ARG A 11 -10.93 3.18 -7.92
CA ARG A 11 -11.53 4.34 -7.23
C ARG A 11 -10.68 4.82 -6.07
N ILE A 12 -10.18 3.92 -5.22
CA ILE A 12 -9.31 4.26 -4.08
C ILE A 12 -7.99 4.85 -4.58
N ALA A 13 -7.35 4.15 -5.53
CA ALA A 13 -6.15 4.59 -6.21
C ALA A 13 -6.33 5.98 -6.84
N PHE A 14 -7.46 6.22 -7.51
CA PHE A 14 -7.79 7.51 -8.10
C PHE A 14 -7.88 8.63 -7.05
N VAL A 15 -8.53 8.40 -5.90
CA VAL A 15 -8.59 9.40 -4.82
C VAL A 15 -7.20 9.71 -4.27
N CYS A 16 -6.35 8.70 -4.06
CA CYS A 16 -4.98 8.93 -3.64
C CYS A 16 -4.19 9.74 -4.68
N VAL A 17 -4.31 9.43 -5.97
CA VAL A 17 -3.59 10.15 -7.06
C VAL A 17 -4.02 11.59 -7.21
N GLN A 18 -5.31 11.88 -7.06
CA GLN A 18 -5.80 13.26 -7.13
C GLN A 18 -5.21 14.12 -6.00
N ASN A 19 -4.86 13.52 -4.85
CA ASN A 19 -4.23 14.20 -3.73
C ASN A 19 -2.68 14.12 -3.75
N ALA A 20 -2.11 13.01 -4.25
CA ALA A 20 -0.68 12.74 -4.31
C ALA A 20 -0.09 13.22 -5.65
N VAL A 21 0.57 14.39 -5.59
CA VAL A 21 1.64 14.88 -6.47
C VAL A 21 1.80 14.21 -7.86
N GLY A 22 0.82 14.33 -8.76
CA GLY A 22 1.01 14.09 -10.20
C GLY A 22 1.46 12.68 -10.64
N ILE A 23 1.28 11.64 -9.81
CA ILE A 23 1.66 10.26 -10.15
C ILE A 23 0.50 9.58 -10.87
N ASP A 24 0.63 9.34 -12.18
CA ASP A 24 -0.36 8.55 -12.93
C ASP A 24 -0.19 7.05 -12.67
N ILE A 25 -1.18 6.45 -11.99
CA ILE A 25 -1.25 5.00 -11.77
C ILE A 25 -2.40 4.34 -12.54
N SER A 26 -3.08 5.07 -13.43
CA SER A 26 -4.23 4.56 -14.19
C SER A 26 -3.88 3.35 -15.08
N GLY A 27 -2.61 3.23 -15.49
CA GLY A 27 -2.10 2.08 -16.24
C GLY A 27 -1.63 0.91 -15.38
N ARG A 28 -1.76 0.98 -14.05
CA ARG A 28 -1.33 -0.09 -13.14
C ARG A 28 -2.53 -0.88 -12.64
N THR A 29 -2.40 -2.19 -12.69
CA THR A 29 -3.40 -3.13 -12.16
C THR A 29 -2.86 -3.83 -10.93
N PRO A 30 -3.68 -4.03 -9.88
CA PRO A 30 -3.30 -4.88 -8.77
C PRO A 30 -2.83 -6.25 -9.27
N ARG A 31 -1.73 -6.73 -8.72
CA ARG A 31 -1.17 -8.06 -9.01
C ARG A 31 -0.78 -8.74 -7.72
N GLU A 32 -0.69 -10.06 -7.78
CA GLU A 32 -0.10 -10.84 -6.71
C GLU A 32 1.40 -10.52 -6.60
N VAL A 33 1.89 -10.44 -5.36
CA VAL A 33 3.33 -10.35 -5.04
C VAL A 33 3.85 -11.77 -4.89
N THR A 34 4.84 -12.13 -5.69
CA THR A 34 5.40 -13.49 -5.67
C THR A 34 6.39 -13.67 -4.53
N PHE A 35 6.59 -14.92 -4.12
CA PHE A 35 7.55 -15.26 -3.06
C PHE A 35 8.99 -14.86 -3.40
N GLU A 36 9.40 -15.03 -4.66
CA GLU A 36 10.73 -14.62 -5.14
C GLU A 36 10.94 -13.11 -4.99
N GLU A 37 9.94 -12.30 -5.37
CA GLU A 37 10.01 -10.85 -5.21
C GLU A 37 10.10 -10.44 -3.74
N THR A 38 9.35 -11.11 -2.86
CA THR A 38 9.48 -10.87 -1.41
C THR A 38 10.88 -11.23 -0.91
N GLN A 39 11.48 -12.31 -1.40
CA GLN A 39 12.80 -12.77 -0.97
C GLN A 39 13.93 -11.84 -1.43
N GLU A 40 13.79 -11.22 -2.60
CA GLU A 40 14.73 -10.23 -3.13
C GLU A 40 14.55 -8.83 -2.54
N SER A 41 13.46 -8.58 -1.81
CA SER A 41 13.17 -7.27 -1.21
C SER A 41 13.85 -7.11 0.14
N ASP A 42 14.43 -5.94 0.41
CA ASP A 42 14.99 -5.59 1.71
C ASP A 42 13.90 -5.25 2.74
N TYR A 43 12.81 -4.63 2.28
CA TYR A 43 11.69 -4.19 3.10
C TYR A 43 10.36 -4.66 2.49
N VAL A 44 9.49 -5.21 3.33
CA VAL A 44 8.12 -5.61 2.96
C VAL A 44 7.15 -4.87 3.87
N ILE A 45 6.35 -3.98 3.27
CA ILE A 45 5.38 -3.16 4.00
C ILE A 45 3.98 -3.73 3.79
N THR A 46 3.27 -4.02 4.87
CA THR A 46 1.87 -4.47 4.83
C THR A 46 0.96 -3.34 5.31
N MET A 47 -0.08 -3.05 4.54
CA MET A 47 -0.97 -1.89 4.76
C MET A 47 -2.34 -2.29 5.34
N GLY A 48 -2.61 -3.55 5.67
CA GLY A 48 -3.93 -4.00 6.13
C GLY A 48 -3.96 -5.47 6.57
N CYS A 49 -5.08 -5.86 7.21
CA CYS A 49 -5.24 -7.05 8.07
C CYS A 49 -4.35 -8.24 7.72
N SER A 50 -3.24 -8.31 8.46
CA SER A 50 -2.38 -9.46 8.72
C SER A 50 -2.04 -10.26 7.47
N ALA A 51 -1.03 -9.79 6.74
CA ALA A 51 -0.29 -10.65 5.82
C ALA A 51 0.64 -11.60 6.62
N ASP A 52 0.05 -12.39 7.51
CA ASP A 52 0.73 -13.44 8.25
C ASP A 52 1.23 -14.48 7.23
N GLY A 53 2.55 -14.51 7.03
CA GLY A 53 3.21 -15.51 6.17
C GLY A 53 3.58 -15.05 4.76
N VAL A 54 3.58 -13.74 4.43
CA VAL A 54 4.19 -13.27 3.16
C VAL A 54 5.70 -13.51 3.14
N CYS A 55 6.33 -13.52 4.32
CA CYS A 55 7.79 -13.56 4.44
C CYS A 55 8.33 -15.00 4.36
N PRO A 56 9.22 -15.31 3.40
CA PRO A 56 9.89 -16.60 3.29
C PRO A 56 10.61 -17.05 4.56
N ALA A 57 10.60 -18.36 4.82
CA ALA A 57 11.50 -18.94 5.80
C ALA A 57 12.97 -18.68 5.38
N GLY A 58 13.73 -17.98 6.23
CA GLY A 58 15.12 -17.62 5.96
C GLY A 58 15.32 -16.31 5.20
N TRP A 59 14.27 -15.52 5.01
CA TRP A 59 14.41 -14.13 4.56
C TRP A 59 15.02 -13.26 5.66
N ALA A 60 15.94 -12.38 5.27
CA ALA A 60 16.71 -11.52 6.16
C ALA A 60 16.26 -10.04 6.12
N GLY A 61 15.26 -9.71 5.31
CA GLY A 61 14.71 -8.36 5.23
C GLY A 61 13.77 -8.05 6.39
N GLU A 62 13.26 -6.82 6.38
CA GLU A 62 12.40 -6.28 7.42
C GLU A 62 10.94 -6.25 6.98
N ASN A 63 10.07 -6.95 7.71
CA ASN A 63 8.62 -6.80 7.55
C ASN A 63 8.10 -5.71 8.49
N ARG A 64 7.30 -4.78 7.97
CA ARG A 64 6.65 -3.74 8.77
C ARG A 64 5.15 -3.73 8.49
N ASP A 65 4.36 -3.87 9.55
CA ASP A 65 2.92 -3.66 9.50
C ASP A 65 2.59 -2.21 9.81
N TRP A 66 1.88 -1.57 8.89
CA TRP A 66 1.39 -0.21 9.07
C TRP A 66 -0.03 -0.18 9.64
N GLU A 67 -0.73 -1.31 9.76
CA GLU A 67 -2.04 -1.40 10.41
C GLU A 67 -3.00 -0.28 9.94
N LEU A 68 -3.00 0.02 8.64
CA LEU A 68 -3.85 1.10 8.12
C LEU A 68 -5.31 0.64 8.06
N ASP A 69 -6.19 1.62 8.26
CA ASP A 69 -7.61 1.46 8.05
C ASP A 69 -7.93 1.04 6.61
N ASP A 70 -8.82 0.07 6.45
CA ASP A 70 -9.32 -0.31 5.13
C ASP A 70 -10.11 0.87 4.52
N PRO A 71 -9.72 1.38 3.35
CA PRO A 71 -10.42 2.47 2.68
C PRO A 71 -11.81 2.06 2.13
N ASP A 72 -12.15 0.77 2.13
CA ASP A 72 -13.40 0.26 1.60
C ASP A 72 -14.62 0.81 2.36
N GLY A 73 -15.64 1.23 1.60
CA GLY A 73 -16.86 1.83 2.16
C GLY A 73 -16.68 3.20 2.83
N LYS A 74 -15.45 3.75 2.91
CA LYS A 74 -15.19 5.07 3.48
C LYS A 74 -15.47 6.20 2.49
N SER A 75 -15.70 7.41 3.00
CA SER A 75 -15.89 8.59 2.16
C SER A 75 -14.57 9.02 1.49
N ALA A 76 -14.65 9.78 0.39
CA ALA A 76 -13.46 10.26 -0.31
C ALA A 76 -12.52 11.09 0.58
N ALA A 77 -13.07 11.81 1.57
CA ALA A 77 -12.28 12.56 2.54
C ALA A 77 -11.51 11.64 3.50
N GLU A 78 -12.13 10.56 3.98
CA GLU A 78 -11.47 9.57 4.83
C GLU A 78 -10.42 8.78 4.06
N VAL A 79 -10.71 8.40 2.81
CA VAL A 79 -9.71 7.77 1.93
C VAL A 79 -8.53 8.71 1.69
N SER A 80 -8.78 10.00 1.47
CA SER A 80 -7.70 11.00 1.35
C SER A 80 -6.80 11.04 2.58
N GLN A 81 -7.36 10.97 3.80
CA GLN A 81 -6.58 10.94 5.03
C GLN A 81 -5.70 9.69 5.14
N ILE A 82 -6.20 8.53 4.67
CA ILE A 82 -5.40 7.31 4.58
C ILE A 82 -4.24 7.49 3.59
N CYS A 83 -4.49 8.12 2.43
CA CYS A 83 -3.44 8.40 1.45
C CYS A 83 -2.36 9.36 2.00
N ASP A 84 -2.76 10.42 2.71
CA ASP A 84 -1.84 11.38 3.34
C ASP A 84 -0.95 10.69 4.39
N GLU A 85 -1.52 9.77 5.16
CA GLU A 85 -0.78 8.97 6.14
C GLU A 85 0.19 7.98 5.47
N ILE A 86 -0.20 7.37 4.35
CA ILE A 86 0.69 6.53 3.53
C ILE A 86 1.87 7.38 3.03
N GLU A 87 1.61 8.56 2.46
CA GLU A 87 2.66 9.45 1.96
C GLU A 87 3.64 9.82 3.08
N ARG A 88 3.14 10.21 4.26
CA ARG A 88 3.99 10.53 5.41
C ARG A 88 4.88 9.35 5.80
N ARG A 89 4.33 8.15 5.94
CA ARG A 89 5.09 6.96 6.33
C ARG A 89 6.10 6.52 5.28
N VAL A 90 5.78 6.68 4.00
CA VAL A 90 6.73 6.42 2.91
C VAL A 90 7.90 7.39 3.01
N ASN A 91 7.65 8.69 3.18
CA ASN A 91 8.73 9.68 3.35
C ASN A 91 9.58 9.38 4.60
N ASP A 92 8.94 9.12 5.74
CA ASP A 92 9.65 8.77 6.99
C ASP A 92 10.53 7.51 6.80
N LEU A 93 10.05 6.51 6.06
CA LEU A 93 10.82 5.29 5.73
C LEU A 93 12.03 5.60 4.85
N PHE A 94 11.88 6.44 3.83
CA PHE A 94 13.01 6.84 2.99
C PHE A 94 14.05 7.64 3.77
N ASP A 95 13.60 8.60 4.61
CA ASP A 95 14.50 9.38 5.48
C ASP A 95 15.29 8.46 6.44
N GLU A 96 14.65 7.43 6.99
CA GLU A 96 15.31 6.41 7.83
C GLU A 96 16.37 5.64 7.04
N ILE A 97 16.03 5.14 5.85
CA ILE A 97 16.93 4.33 5.01
C ILE A 97 18.11 5.16 4.50
N GLU A 98 17.91 6.42 4.11
CA GLU A 98 19.00 7.30 3.67
C GLU A 98 19.91 7.76 4.81
N SER A 99 19.43 7.72 6.05
CA SER A 99 20.18 8.11 7.25
C SER A 99 20.95 6.95 7.90
N ALA A 100 20.73 5.70 7.46
CA ALA A 100 21.36 4.48 7.97
C ALA A 100 22.71 4.18 7.32
#